data_AF-A0A1E1VDT9-F1
#
_entry.id   AF-A0A1E1VDT9-F1
#
_cell.length_a   1.000
_cell.length_b   1.000
_cell.length_c   1.000
_cell.angle_alpha   90.00
_cell.angle_beta   90.00
_cell.angle_gamma   90.00
#
_symmetry.space_group_name_H-M   'P 1'
#
loop_
_entity.id
_entity.type
_entity.pdbx_description
1 polymer ?
#
loop_
_entity_poly.entity_id
_entity_poly.type
_entity_poly.pdbx_seq_one_letter_code
_entity_poly.pdbx_strand_id
1 'polypeptide(L)' 'MTAVPDLKPETPTVCISCHEEYRYALQRIGEIEDAKPDTREVLELDMLKAAVAAYEAREVERAG' A
#
# COMPACT_ATOMS: atom_id res chain seq x y z
N MET A 1 -14.40 -21.59 -25.39
CA MET A 1 -14.38 -21.48 -23.91
C MET A 1 -13.02 -20.88 -23.53
N THR A 2 -12.98 -19.59 -23.23
CA THR A 2 -11.77 -18.91 -22.75
C THR A 2 -11.75 -18.99 -21.23
N ALA A 3 -10.70 -19.59 -20.69
CA ALA A 3 -10.50 -19.73 -19.25
C ALA A 3 -10.28 -18.36 -18.62
N VAL A 4 -11.13 -18.02 -17.65
CA VAL A 4 -10.94 -16.85 -16.77
C VAL A 4 -9.92 -17.28 -15.72
N PRO A 5 -8.76 -16.62 -15.59
CA PRO A 5 -7.84 -16.95 -14.51
C PRO A 5 -8.49 -16.55 -13.18
N ASP A 6 -8.50 -17.53 -12.28
CA ASP A 6 -8.92 -17.46 -10.88
C ASP A 6 -8.22 -16.28 -10.18
N LEU A 7 -8.92 -15.15 -10.08
CA LEU A 7 -8.49 -13.99 -9.28
C LEU A 7 -8.66 -14.37 -7.82
N LYS A 8 -7.56 -14.89 -7.25
CA LYS A 8 -7.36 -15.07 -5.80
C LYS A 8 -7.83 -13.84 -5.02
N PRO A 9 -8.32 -14.03 -3.79
CA PRO A 9 -9.03 -13.01 -3.03
C PRO A 9 -8.24 -11.72 -3.04
N GLU A 10 -8.81 -10.73 -3.71
CA GLU A 10 -8.30 -9.37 -3.82
C GLU A 10 -8.26 -8.82 -2.41
N THR A 11 -7.15 -9.06 -1.71
CA THR A 11 -6.86 -8.30 -0.49
C THR A 11 -6.80 -6.87 -1.01
N PRO A 12 -7.69 -5.96 -0.58
CA PRO A 12 -7.73 -4.61 -1.12
C PRO A 12 -6.36 -3.99 -0.83
N THR A 13 -5.50 -4.05 -1.84
CA THR A 13 -4.12 -3.61 -1.71
C THR A 13 -4.23 -2.13 -1.94
N VAL A 14 -4.00 -1.34 -0.89
CA VAL A 14 -3.90 0.11 -1.04
C VAL A 14 -2.84 0.34 -2.11
N CYS A 15 -3.25 0.84 -3.27
CA CYS A 15 -2.36 1.04 -4.40
C CYS A 15 -2.14 2.53 -4.54
N ILE A 16 -0.89 2.96 -4.33
CA ILE A 16 -0.48 4.35 -4.54
C ILE A 16 -0.22 4.53 -6.03
N SER A 17 -1.07 5.34 -6.68
CA SER A 17 -1.05 5.56 -8.12
C SER A 17 -0.41 6.90 -8.50
N CYS A 18 -0.37 7.85 -7.57
CA CYS A 18 0.22 9.18 -7.78
C CYS A 18 1.00 9.70 -6.56
N HIS A 19 1.78 10.75 -6.78
CA HIS A 19 2.61 11.36 -5.74
C HIS A 19 1.80 12.01 -4.61
N GLU A 20 0.56 12.42 -4.87
CA GLU A 20 -0.32 12.95 -3.83
C GLU A 20 -0.76 11.86 -2.85
N GLU A 21 -1.21 10.70 -3.36
CA GLU A 21 -1.53 9.52 -2.55
C GLU A 21 -0.31 9.04 -1.75
N TYR A 22 0.89 9.13 -2.34
CA TYR A 22 2.14 8.82 -1.66
C TYR A 22 2.36 9.71 -0.42
N ARG A 23 2.17 11.04 -0.56
CA ARG A 23 2.29 11.97 0.58
C ARG A 23 1.24 11.70 1.66
N TYR A 24 0.00 11.41 1.26
CA TYR A 24 -1.06 11.05 2.21
C TYR A 24 -0.73 9.74 2.94
N ALA A 25 -0.22 8.73 2.24
CA ALA A 25 0.19 7.46 2.86
C ALA A 25 1.30 7.67 3.90
N LEU A 26 2.32 8.49 3.59
CA LEU A 26 3.37 8.82 4.55
C LEU A 26 2.85 9.58 5.77
N GLN A 27 1.97 10.55 5.57
CA GLN A 27 1.32 11.27 6.67
C GLN A 27 0.55 10.30 7.57
N ARG A 28 -0.26 9.44 6.96
CA ARG A 28 -1.09 8.48 7.70
C ARG A 28 -0.24 7.46 8.46
N ILE A 29 0.85 6.99 7.88
CA ILE A 29 1.84 6.14 8.58
C ILE A 29 2.33 6.83 9.85
N GLY A 30 2.71 8.11 9.80
CA GLY A 30 3.14 8.86 10.99
C GLY A 30 2.03 9.08 12.01
N GLU A 31 0.76 9.16 11.60
CA GLU A 31 -0.37 9.27 12.55
C GLU A 31 -0.62 7.97 13.32
N ILE A 32 -0.31 6.82 12.71
CA ILE A 32 -0.65 5.49 13.26
C ILE A 32 0.58 4.64 13.60
N GLU A 33 1.78 5.21 13.56
CA GLU A 33 3.02 4.48 13.86
C GLU A 33 3.06 3.93 15.29
N ASP A 34 2.48 4.67 16.23
CA ASP A 34 2.34 4.32 17.65
C ASP A 34 1.02 3.60 17.96
N ALA A 35 0.32 3.09 16.94
CA ALA A 35 -0.90 2.33 17.13
C ALA A 35 -0.64 1.11 18.04
N LYS A 36 -1.58 0.88 18.97
CA LYS A 36 -1.48 -0.28 19.86
C LYS A 36 -1.50 -1.58 19.05
N PRO A 37 -0.78 -2.63 19.48
CA PRO A 37 -0.84 -3.93 18.83
C PRO A 37 -2.28 -4.46 18.76
N ASP A 38 -2.57 -5.29 17.76
CA ASP A 38 -3.88 -5.91 17.51
C ASP A 38 -5.02 -4.92 17.22
N THR A 39 -4.69 -3.71 16.78
CA THR A 39 -5.66 -2.72 16.31
C THR A 39 -5.76 -2.72 14.79
N ARG A 40 -6.87 -2.18 14.26
CA ARG A 40 -7.08 -2.05 12.81
C ARG A 40 -6.02 -1.15 12.19
N GLU A 41 -5.53 -0.20 12.95
CA GLU A 41 -4.48 0.75 12.61
C GLU A 41 -3.14 0.04 12.35
N VAL A 42 -2.82 -1.06 13.03
CA VAL A 42 -1.62 -1.85 12.74
C VAL A 42 -1.72 -2.56 11.39
N LEU A 43 -2.90 -3.11 11.07
CA LEU A 43 -3.15 -3.69 9.75
C LEU A 43 -3.09 -2.62 8.66
N GLU A 44 -3.65 -1.43 8.92
CA GLU A 44 -3.56 -0.28 8.03
C GLU A 44 -2.12 0.18 7.82
N LEU A 45 -1.31 0.24 8.89
CA LEU A 45 0.10 0.59 8.85
C LEU A 45 0.90 -0.37 7.97
N ASP A 46 0.68 -1.68 8.11
CA ASP A 46 1.34 -2.69 7.30
C ASP A 46 0.97 -2.58 5.82
N MET A 47 -0.31 -2.37 5.52
CA MET A 47 -0.78 -2.15 4.14
C MET A 47 -0.18 -0.88 3.52
N LEU A 48 -0.13 0.22 4.29
CA LEU A 48 0.43 1.49 3.81
C LEU A 48 1.93 1.40 3.57
N LYS A 49 2.68 0.74 4.45
CA LYS A 49 4.12 0.50 4.26
C LYS A 49 4.40 -0.32 2.99
N ALA A 50 3.61 -1.37 2.76
CA ALA A 50 3.73 -2.16 1.54
C ALA A 50 3.40 -1.35 0.27
N ALA A 51 2.35 -0.51 0.33
CA ALA A 51 1.95 0.36 -0.77
C ALA A 51 3.04 1.40 -1.11
N VAL A 52 3.63 2.01 -0.09
CA VAL A 52 4.73 2.98 -0.21
C VAL A 52 5.94 2.32 -0.87
N ALA A 53 6.37 1.16 -0.38
CA ALA A 53 7.51 0.43 -0.94
C ALA A 53 7.29 0.06 -2.42
N ALA A 54 6.07 -0.35 -2.78
CA ALA A 54 5.73 -0.67 -4.17
C ALA A 54 5.75 0.57 -5.09
N TYR A 55 5.31 1.72 -4.60
CA TYR A 55 5.38 2.98 -5.35
C TYR A 55 6.84 3.43 -5.53
N GLU A 56 7.64 3.43 -4.47
CA GLU A 56 9.06 3.81 -4.52
C GLU A 56 9.85 2.93 -5.50
N ALA A 57 9.62 1.61 -5.48
CA ALA A 57 10.26 0.70 -6.42
C ALA A 57 9.97 1.08 -7.89
N ARG A 58 8.70 1.40 -8.21
CA ARG A 58 8.28 1.81 -9.55
C ARG A 58 8.87 3.16 -9.97
N GLU A 59 9.01 4.10 -9.03
CA GLU A 59 9.62 5.40 -9.30
C GLU A 59 11.13 5.27 -9.56
N VAL A 60 11.82 4.38 -8.83
CA VAL A 60 13.23 4.04 -9.10
C VAL A 60 13.39 3.47 -10.50
N GLU A 61 12.52 2.53 -10.91
CA GLU A 61 12.53 1.97 -12.27
C GLU A 61 12.26 3.03 -13.36
N ARG A 62 11.41 4.04 -13.07
CA ARG A 62 11.13 5.14 -14.01
C ARG A 62 12.25 6.16 -14.14
N ALA A 63 13.04 6.33 -13.08
CA ALA A 63 14.14 7.28 -13.04
C ALA A 63 15.46 6.72 -13.57
N GLY A 64 15.54 5.40 -13.77
CA GLY A 64 16.72 4.67 -14.27
C GLY A 64 16.85 4.57 -15.78
#